data_AF-A0A354GSB7-F1
#
_entry.id   AF-A0A354GSB7-F1
#
_cell.length_a   1.000
_cell.length_b   1.000
_cell.length_c   1.000
_cell.angle_alpha   90.00
_cell.angle_beta   90.00
_cell.angle_gamma   90.00
#
_symmetry.space_group_name_H-M   'P 1'
#
loop_
_entity.id
_entity.type
_entity.pdbx_description
1 polymer ?
#
loop_
_entity_poly.entity_id
_entity_poly.type
_entity_poly.pdbx_seq_one_letter_code
_entity_poly.pdbx_strand_id
1 'polypeptide(L)'
;MVTRFTSDMTLRWACRAGDFVLWARFRGLSAPSGREYDLADVWELRDGNHLTVTNRLADLPEGFDLHPLEVSGALAAWMQRRLSAGHTPTEPVLGPNLWRILAGDRLAWVGRKRPGVDSSDGVLAVIEFRVNALVYGEPIEYSELGSAFGGFDAGEQSLEAAKLCKSGWDAVQRVGLPRVAAADDRWCIG
;
A
#
# COMPACT_ATOMS: atom_id res chain seq x y z
N MET A 1 -0.43 -3.16 -16.36
CA MET A 1 0.16 -4.48 -16.01
C MET A 1 -0.29 -4.87 -14.60
N VAL A 2 -0.62 -6.13 -14.36
CA VAL A 2 -1.06 -6.62 -13.03
C VAL A 2 0.05 -7.46 -12.41
N THR A 3 0.55 -7.04 -11.26
CA THR A 3 1.54 -7.76 -10.46
C THR A 3 0.84 -8.46 -9.31
N ARG A 4 1.18 -9.74 -9.08
CA ARG A 4 0.70 -10.48 -7.90
C ARG A 4 1.75 -10.34 -6.81
N PHE A 5 1.37 -9.76 -5.68
CA PHE A 5 2.24 -9.62 -4.52
C PHE A 5 2.11 -10.85 -3.61
N THR A 6 3.21 -11.55 -3.39
CA THR A 6 3.28 -12.82 -2.65
C THR A 6 4.25 -12.72 -1.47
N SER A 7 4.44 -13.81 -0.74
CA SER A 7 5.41 -13.91 0.36
C SER A 7 6.83 -13.55 -0.08
N ASP A 8 7.62 -12.99 0.85
CA ASP A 8 9.03 -12.61 0.66
C ASP A 8 9.27 -11.69 -0.53
N MET A 9 8.51 -10.59 -0.59
CA MET A 9 8.54 -9.66 -1.71
C MET A 9 8.66 -8.21 -1.24
N THR A 10 9.45 -7.44 -1.98
CA THR A 10 9.56 -5.99 -1.84
C THR A 10 9.48 -5.35 -3.22
N LEU A 11 8.63 -4.34 -3.36
CA LEU A 11 8.56 -3.46 -4.52
C LEU A 11 8.90 -2.04 -4.07
N ARG A 12 9.68 -1.33 -4.88
CA ARG A 12 10.02 0.08 -4.66
C ARG A 12 9.69 0.88 -5.90
N TRP A 13 8.90 1.93 -5.75
CA TRP A 13 8.51 2.82 -6.82
C TRP A 13 9.14 4.19 -6.62
N ALA A 14 9.89 4.63 -7.63
CA ALA A 14 10.35 6.01 -7.70
C ALA A 14 9.17 6.90 -8.08
N CYS A 15 8.71 7.70 -7.13
CA CYS A 15 7.56 8.58 -7.29
C CYS A 15 7.90 9.75 -8.22
N ARG A 16 6.90 10.22 -8.96
CA ARG A 16 6.97 11.48 -9.71
C ARG A 16 5.80 12.39 -9.36
N ALA A 17 6.02 13.69 -9.49
CA ALA A 17 4.95 14.67 -9.35
C ALA A 17 3.83 14.39 -10.36
N GLY A 18 2.58 14.43 -9.89
CA GLY A 18 1.40 14.10 -10.69
C GLY A 18 1.12 12.60 -10.84
N ASP A 19 1.89 11.73 -10.17
CA ASP A 19 1.46 10.36 -9.95
C ASP A 19 0.53 10.26 -8.74
N PHE A 20 -0.33 9.23 -8.75
CA PHE A 20 -1.18 8.89 -7.62
C PHE A 20 -1.11 7.39 -7.35
N VAL A 21 -1.27 7.01 -6.09
CA VAL A 21 -1.50 5.61 -5.70
C VAL A 21 -2.84 5.51 -5.00
N LEU A 22 -3.68 4.60 -5.50
CA LEU A 22 -4.99 4.34 -4.95
C LEU A 22 -4.93 3.03 -4.18
N TRP A 23 -5.42 3.03 -2.94
CA TRP A 23 -5.68 1.81 -2.17
C TRP A 23 -7.15 1.42 -2.29
N ALA A 24 -7.39 0.27 -2.91
CA ALA A 24 -8.70 -0.35 -2.99
C ALA A 24 -8.78 -1.50 -1.98
N ARG A 25 -9.65 -1.34 -0.98
CA ARG A 25 -9.89 -2.36 0.04
C ARG A 25 -10.98 -3.32 -0.40
N PHE A 26 -10.72 -4.61 -0.31
CA PHE A 26 -11.73 -5.61 -0.59
C PHE A 26 -12.73 -5.71 0.56
N ARG A 27 -14.03 -5.70 0.24
CA ARG A 27 -15.13 -5.71 1.21
C ARG A 27 -15.66 -7.10 1.57
N GLY A 28 -15.21 -8.13 0.85
CA GLY A 28 -15.79 -9.46 0.94
C GLY A 28 -16.84 -9.74 -0.13
N LEU A 29 -17.15 -11.03 -0.28
CA LEU A 29 -18.07 -11.55 -1.30
C LEU A 29 -19.55 -11.25 -1.03
N SER A 30 -19.88 -10.82 0.19
CA SER A 30 -21.24 -10.43 0.58
C SER A 30 -21.58 -9.00 0.16
N ALA A 31 -20.61 -8.23 -0.34
CA ALA A 31 -20.87 -6.91 -0.88
C ALA A 31 -21.77 -6.98 -2.13
N PRO A 32 -22.59 -5.94 -2.41
CA PRO A 32 -23.37 -5.88 -3.64
C PRO A 32 -22.47 -6.01 -4.88
N SER A 33 -22.97 -6.66 -5.93
CA SER A 33 -22.21 -6.84 -7.16
C SER A 33 -21.74 -5.49 -7.73
N GLY A 34 -20.45 -5.40 -8.07
CA GLY A 34 -19.79 -4.17 -8.53
C GLY A 34 -19.38 -3.22 -7.40
N ARG A 35 -19.55 -3.61 -6.14
CA ARG A 35 -19.13 -2.87 -4.93
C ARG A 35 -18.26 -3.72 -3.99
N GLU A 36 -17.56 -4.70 -4.55
CA GLU A 36 -16.68 -5.59 -3.78
C GLU A 36 -15.40 -4.89 -3.32
N TYR A 37 -15.13 -3.70 -3.84
CA TYR A 37 -14.01 -2.85 -3.45
C TYR A 37 -14.49 -1.45 -3.05
N ASP A 38 -13.93 -0.93 -1.96
CA ASP A 38 -14.02 0.48 -1.56
C ASP A 38 -12.69 1.19 -1.78
N LEU A 39 -12.73 2.49 -2.09
CA LEU A 39 -11.54 3.33 -2.10
C LEU A 39 -11.19 3.65 -0.64
N ALA A 40 -10.13 3.02 -0.13
CA ALA A 40 -9.70 3.18 1.25
C ALA A 40 -8.92 4.48 1.45
N ASP A 41 -7.98 4.76 0.54
CA ASP A 41 -7.18 5.98 0.57
C ASP A 41 -6.56 6.25 -0.81
N VAL A 42 -6.08 7.48 -1.01
CA VAL A 42 -5.34 7.91 -2.19
C VAL A 42 -4.18 8.78 -1.76
N TRP A 43 -2.98 8.46 -2.26
CA TRP A 43 -1.80 9.27 -2.07
C TRP A 43 -1.41 10.01 -3.34
N GLU A 44 -1.25 11.32 -3.25
CA GLU A 44 -0.56 12.13 -4.25
C GLU A 44 0.95 12.01 -4.05
N LEU A 45 1.65 11.65 -5.12
CA LEU A 45 3.08 11.39 -5.10
C LEU A 45 3.88 12.58 -5.64
N ARG A 46 5.14 12.68 -5.21
CA ARG A 46 6.04 13.79 -5.54
C ARG A 46 7.36 13.30 -6.08
N ASP A 47 8.03 14.15 -6.83
CA ASP A 47 9.37 13.87 -7.31
C ASP A 47 10.34 13.64 -6.15
N GLY A 48 11.19 12.64 -6.31
CA GLY A 48 12.20 12.30 -5.32
C GLY A 48 11.73 11.31 -4.26
N ASN A 49 10.44 11.34 -3.90
CA ASN A 49 9.89 10.39 -2.94
C ASN A 49 9.98 8.94 -3.44
N HIS A 50 9.99 8.00 -2.49
CA HIS A 50 9.87 6.57 -2.79
C HIS A 50 8.65 5.99 -2.07
N LEU A 51 7.97 5.06 -2.75
CA LEU A 51 6.96 4.22 -2.13
C LEU A 51 7.47 2.78 -2.09
N THR A 52 7.51 2.22 -0.90
CA THR A 52 7.95 0.84 -0.67
C THR A 52 6.74 -0.01 -0.27
N VAL A 53 6.59 -1.17 -0.92
CA VAL A 53 5.59 -2.20 -0.61
C VAL A 53 6.33 -3.46 -0.21
N THR A 54 6.17 -3.94 1.02
CA THR A 54 6.97 -5.05 1.55
C THR A 54 6.19 -5.93 2.53
N ASN A 55 6.54 -7.22 2.57
CA ASN A 55 6.22 -8.11 3.68
C ASN A 55 7.47 -8.73 4.32
N ARG A 56 8.65 -8.17 4.02
CA ARG A 56 9.94 -8.62 4.51
C ARG A 56 10.34 -7.78 5.71
N LEU A 57 10.59 -8.43 6.85
CA LEU A 57 11.04 -7.77 8.09
C LEU A 57 12.29 -6.90 7.85
N ALA A 58 13.22 -7.38 7.02
CA ALA A 58 14.48 -6.69 6.71
C ALA A 58 14.30 -5.42 5.86
N ASP A 59 13.14 -5.24 5.23
CA ASP A 59 12.82 -4.07 4.40
C ASP A 59 11.78 -3.14 5.07
N LEU A 60 11.46 -3.35 6.35
CA LEU A 60 10.62 -2.41 7.10
C LEU A 60 11.39 -1.10 7.37
N PRO A 61 10.68 0.04 7.54
CA PRO A 61 11.34 1.31 7.81
C PRO A 61 12.13 1.25 9.12
N GLU A 62 13.23 2.01 9.19
CA GLU A 62 14.04 2.09 10.41
C GLU A 62 13.19 2.55 11.60
N GLY A 63 13.33 1.86 12.74
CA GLY A 63 12.55 2.13 13.94
C GLY A 63 11.10 1.64 13.91
N PHE A 64 10.64 1.00 12.82
CA PHE A 64 9.32 0.37 12.78
C PHE A 64 9.35 -0.94 13.56
N ASP A 65 8.78 -0.92 14.77
CA ASP A 65 8.62 -2.13 15.58
C ASP A 65 7.25 -2.75 15.38
N LEU A 66 7.22 -4.07 15.14
CA LEU A 66 5.97 -4.81 14.98
C LEU A 66 5.37 -5.10 16.35
N HIS A 67 4.08 -4.84 16.50
CA HIS A 67 3.35 -5.31 17.67
C HIS A 67 3.18 -6.85 17.61
N PRO A 68 3.12 -7.58 18.75
CA PRO A 68 2.94 -9.04 18.73
C PRO A 68 1.68 -9.54 18.03
N LEU A 69 0.66 -8.70 17.86
CA LEU A 69 -0.55 -9.05 17.08
C LEU A 69 -0.38 -8.84 15.57
N GLU A 70 0.73 -8.27 15.14
CA GLU A 70 1.05 -7.97 13.74
C GLU A 70 2.04 -8.96 13.12
N VAL A 71 2.37 -10.04 13.84
CA VAL A 71 3.27 -11.09 13.37
C VAL A 71 2.57 -12.43 13.22
N SER A 72 2.94 -13.18 12.18
CA SER A 72 2.49 -14.55 11.92
C SER A 72 3.65 -15.48 11.60
N GLY A 73 3.36 -16.78 11.48
CA GLY A 73 4.32 -17.77 10.98
C GLY A 73 5.67 -17.77 11.71
N ALA A 74 6.76 -17.66 10.93
CA ALA A 74 8.11 -17.64 11.48
C ALA A 74 8.41 -16.37 12.30
N LEU A 75 7.77 -15.23 11.97
CA LEU A 75 7.93 -13.98 12.72
C LEU A 75 7.27 -14.06 14.11
N ALA A 76 6.18 -14.82 14.26
CA ALA A 76 5.59 -15.05 15.58
C ALA A 76 6.57 -15.75 16.53
N ALA A 77 7.32 -16.76 16.04
CA ALA A 77 8.36 -17.43 16.82
C ALA A 77 9.52 -16.50 17.18
N TRP A 78 9.90 -15.58 16.28
CA TRP A 78 10.88 -14.54 16.57
C TRP A 78 10.40 -13.56 17.63
N MET A 79 9.16 -13.08 17.52
CA MET A 79 8.56 -12.17 18.49
C MET A 79 8.45 -12.82 19.88
N GLN A 80 8.05 -14.10 19.93
CA GLN A 80 7.99 -14.84 21.19
C GLN A 80 9.35 -14.84 21.91
N ARG A 81 10.46 -15.02 21.18
CA ARG A 81 11.81 -14.94 21.77
C ARG A 81 12.12 -13.55 22.32
N ARG A 82 11.71 -12.48 21.63
CA ARG A 82 11.87 -11.10 22.13
C ARG A 82 11.08 -10.89 23.43
N LEU A 83 9.83 -11.33 23.47
CA LEU A 83 8.98 -11.25 24.67
C LEU A 83 9.60 -12.00 25.85
N SER A 84 10.08 -13.22 25.63
CA SER A 84 10.77 -14.01 26.68
C SER A 84 12.07 -13.36 27.16
N ALA A 85 12.72 -12.54 26.33
CA ALA A 85 13.89 -11.77 26.70
C ALA A 85 13.56 -10.44 27.43
N GLY A 86 12.28 -10.17 27.72
CA GLY A 86 11.84 -8.98 28.44
C GLY A 86 11.51 -7.78 27.55
N HIS A 87 11.34 -7.98 26.24
CA HIS A 87 10.79 -6.93 25.38
C HIS A 87 9.37 -6.58 25.82
N THR A 88 9.12 -5.29 26.03
CA THR A 88 7.79 -4.74 26.31
C THR A 88 7.20 -4.17 25.02
N PRO A 89 6.13 -4.77 24.47
CA PRO A 89 5.47 -4.24 23.29
C PRO A 89 4.93 -2.84 23.51
N THR A 90 4.99 -2.04 22.45
CA THR A 90 4.30 -0.75 22.36
C THR A 90 3.11 -0.86 21.43
N GLU A 91 2.22 0.14 21.44
CA GLU A 91 1.12 0.21 20.48
C GLU A 91 1.63 0.12 19.02
N PRO A 92 0.82 -0.43 18.10
CA PRO A 92 1.15 -0.48 16.68
C PRO A 92 1.53 0.91 16.15
N VAL A 93 2.63 0.98 15.37
CA VAL A 93 3.07 2.24 14.77
C VAL A 93 2.02 2.73 13.77
N LEU A 94 1.46 3.92 14.01
CA LEU A 94 0.56 4.60 13.09
C LEU A 94 1.27 5.80 12.47
N GLY A 95 1.04 6.04 11.18
CA GLY A 95 1.58 7.20 10.48
C GLY A 95 0.81 7.51 9.21
N PRO A 96 0.76 8.79 8.78
CA PRO A 96 0.03 9.21 7.58
C PRO A 96 0.65 8.65 6.29
N ASN A 97 1.90 8.23 6.34
CA ASN A 97 2.67 7.64 5.24
C ASN A 97 2.75 6.11 5.35
N LEU A 98 1.85 5.46 6.10
CA LEU A 98 1.83 4.02 6.34
C LEU A 98 0.44 3.43 6.06
N TRP A 99 0.39 2.42 5.19
CA TRP A 99 -0.80 1.59 4.98
C TRP A 99 -0.51 0.12 5.32
N ARG A 100 -1.47 -0.47 6.03
CA ARG A 100 -1.52 -1.90 6.35
C ARG A 100 -2.45 -2.59 5.37
N ILE A 101 -1.86 -3.07 4.28
CA ILE A 101 -2.60 -3.70 3.19
C ILE A 101 -2.92 -5.15 3.56
N LEU A 102 -4.17 -5.54 3.38
CA LEU A 102 -4.63 -6.91 3.62
C LEU A 102 -4.56 -7.75 2.34
N ALA A 103 -4.43 -9.06 2.50
CA ALA A 103 -4.65 -9.98 1.39
C ALA A 103 -6.06 -9.75 0.80
N GLY A 104 -6.15 -9.69 -0.53
CA GLY A 104 -7.38 -9.38 -1.27
C GLY A 104 -7.49 -7.91 -1.72
N ASP A 105 -6.81 -7.01 -1.02
CA ASP A 105 -6.72 -5.60 -1.42
C ASP A 105 -5.94 -5.44 -2.73
N ARG A 106 -6.04 -4.23 -3.28
CA ARG A 106 -5.30 -3.82 -4.47
C ARG A 106 -4.72 -2.43 -4.33
N LEU A 107 -3.59 -2.22 -4.99
CA LEU A 107 -3.05 -0.90 -5.26
C LEU A 107 -3.10 -0.62 -6.75
N ALA A 108 -3.43 0.60 -7.14
CA ALA A 108 -3.20 1.09 -8.50
C ALA A 108 -2.27 2.30 -8.46
N TRP A 109 -1.16 2.20 -9.21
CA TRP A 109 -0.28 3.32 -9.47
C TRP A 109 -0.63 3.92 -10.82
N VAL A 110 -0.95 5.21 -10.82
CA VAL A 110 -1.32 5.95 -12.01
C VAL A 110 -0.42 7.16 -12.16
N GLY A 111 -0.15 7.57 -13.40
CA GLY A 111 0.79 8.62 -13.72
C GLY A 111 1.03 8.77 -15.21
N ARG A 112 1.94 9.69 -15.55
CA ARG A 112 2.35 9.89 -16.95
C ARG A 112 3.18 8.70 -17.43
N LYS A 113 2.99 8.32 -18.70
CA LYS A 113 3.84 7.33 -19.37
C LYS A 113 5.31 7.78 -19.33
N ARG A 114 6.21 6.85 -19.02
CA ARG A 114 7.65 7.11 -18.97
C ARG A 114 8.48 5.90 -19.38
N PRO A 115 9.72 6.10 -19.85
CA PRO A 115 10.58 5.01 -20.31
C PRO A 115 10.79 3.96 -19.21
N GLY A 116 10.77 2.68 -19.59
CA GLY A 116 11.01 1.56 -18.67
C GLY A 116 9.83 1.20 -17.76
N VAL A 117 8.68 1.90 -17.86
CA VAL A 117 7.46 1.56 -17.15
C VAL A 117 6.34 1.35 -18.15
N ASP A 118 5.83 0.12 -18.22
CA ASP A 118 4.66 -0.19 -19.02
C ASP A 118 3.45 0.59 -18.51
N SER A 119 2.73 1.25 -19.41
CA SER A 119 1.57 2.05 -19.06
C SER A 119 0.44 1.86 -20.08
N SER A 120 -0.79 1.74 -19.60
CA SER A 120 -2.00 1.79 -20.43
C SER A 120 -2.96 2.80 -19.83
N ASP A 121 -3.39 3.80 -20.60
CA ASP A 121 -4.36 4.82 -20.18
C ASP A 121 -4.00 5.49 -18.83
N GLY A 122 -2.71 5.79 -18.65
CA GLY A 122 -2.19 6.39 -17.42
C GLY A 122 -2.05 5.44 -16.23
N VAL A 123 -2.41 4.16 -16.36
CA VAL A 123 -2.19 3.13 -15.34
C VAL A 123 -0.81 2.51 -15.52
N LEU A 124 0.06 2.73 -14.54
CA LEU A 124 1.44 2.25 -14.53
C LEU A 124 1.54 0.85 -13.92
N ALA A 125 0.81 0.59 -12.84
CA ALA A 125 0.77 -0.73 -12.22
C ALA A 125 -0.55 -0.97 -11.49
N VAL A 126 -0.97 -2.23 -11.43
CA VAL A 126 -1.97 -2.71 -10.47
C VAL A 126 -1.34 -3.85 -9.69
N ILE A 127 -1.38 -3.79 -8.36
CA ILE A 127 -0.93 -4.87 -7.49
C ILE A 127 -2.17 -5.59 -6.94
N GLU A 128 -2.19 -6.92 -7.03
CA GLU A 128 -3.12 -7.78 -6.31
C GLU A 128 -2.38 -8.46 -5.14
N PHE A 129 -2.84 -8.24 -3.91
CA PHE A 129 -2.20 -8.76 -2.71
C PHE A 129 -2.70 -10.16 -2.38
N ARG A 130 -1.81 -11.15 -2.40
CA ARG A 130 -2.09 -12.53 -1.94
C ARG A 130 -1.81 -12.75 -0.47
N VAL A 131 -1.04 -11.84 0.11
CA VAL A 131 -0.60 -11.81 1.49
C VAL A 131 -0.65 -10.37 1.95
N ASN A 132 -0.74 -10.17 3.27
CA ASN A 132 -0.66 -8.84 3.87
C ASN A 132 0.70 -8.20 3.56
N ALA A 133 0.71 -6.87 3.47
CA ALA A 133 1.92 -6.09 3.22
C ALA A 133 1.85 -4.76 3.97
N LEU A 134 3.04 -4.23 4.28
CA LEU A 134 3.19 -2.84 4.68
C LEU A 134 3.49 -2.02 3.42
N VAL A 135 2.81 -0.90 3.27
CA VAL A 135 3.11 0.10 2.25
C VAL A 135 3.49 1.38 2.95
N TYR A 136 4.63 1.94 2.61
CA TYR A 136 5.10 3.14 3.26
C TYR A 136 5.81 4.09 2.31
N GLY A 137 5.64 5.38 2.59
CA GLY A 137 6.26 6.47 1.85
C GLY A 137 7.50 7.01 2.54
N GLU A 138 8.56 7.20 1.77
CA GLU A 138 9.83 7.79 2.20
C GLU A 138 9.99 9.16 1.49
N PRO A 139 9.77 10.29 2.20
CA PRO A 139 10.02 11.61 1.64
C PRO A 139 11.53 11.87 1.54
N ILE A 140 11.98 12.56 0.47
CA ILE A 140 13.39 13.01 0.37
C ILE A 140 13.68 14.16 1.34
N GLU A 141 12.71 15.05 1.55
CA GLU A 141 12.87 16.19 2.46
C GLU A 141 11.94 16.01 3.66
N TYR A 142 12.53 15.85 4.84
CA TYR A 142 11.83 16.03 6.11
C TYR A 142 11.64 17.53 6.32
N SER A 143 10.65 18.14 5.66
CA SER A 143 10.35 19.56 5.93
C SER A 143 9.61 19.68 7.27
N GLU A 144 10.05 20.61 8.12
CA GLU A 144 9.37 20.90 9.39
C GLU A 144 7.99 21.58 9.20
N LEU A 145 7.57 21.89 7.96
CA LEU A 145 6.47 22.83 7.69
C LEU A 145 5.55 22.57 6.48
N GLY A 146 5.66 21.49 5.70
CA GLY A 146 4.81 21.41 4.49
C GLY A 146 4.65 20.06 3.82
N SER A 147 3.45 19.50 3.99
CA SER A 147 2.85 18.28 3.39
C SER A 147 3.47 16.93 3.77
N ALA A 148 2.73 16.16 4.57
CA ALA A 148 3.02 14.75 4.81
C ALA A 148 2.97 13.96 3.49
N PHE A 149 3.80 12.93 3.35
CA PHE A 149 3.77 12.04 2.19
C PHE A 149 2.33 11.59 1.89
N GLY A 150 1.93 11.64 0.62
CA GLY A 150 0.60 11.24 0.18
C GLY A 150 -0.49 12.30 0.33
N GLY A 151 -0.21 13.42 0.98
CA GLY A 151 -1.15 14.54 1.09
C GLY A 151 -1.35 15.30 -0.24
N PHE A 152 -2.58 15.73 -0.45
CA PHE A 152 -2.97 16.57 -1.60
C PHE A 152 -2.51 18.02 -1.42
N ASP A 153 -1.89 18.60 -2.45
CA ASP A 153 -1.42 20.00 -2.41
C ASP A 153 -2.53 21.03 -2.65
N ALA A 154 -3.50 20.68 -3.48
CA ALA A 154 -4.56 21.58 -3.88
C ALA A 154 -5.85 21.28 -3.11
N GLY A 155 -6.54 22.33 -2.67
CA GLY A 155 -7.88 22.21 -2.08
C GLY A 155 -8.92 21.63 -3.05
N GLU A 156 -8.67 21.73 -4.36
CA GLU A 156 -9.44 21.05 -5.40
C GLU A 156 -8.49 20.44 -6.45
N GLN A 157 -8.70 19.17 -6.77
CA GLN A 157 -7.87 18.43 -7.71
C GLN A 157 -8.26 18.72 -9.15
N SER A 158 -7.27 18.74 -10.05
CA SER A 158 -7.53 18.98 -11.47
C SER A 158 -8.42 17.89 -12.10
N LEU A 159 -9.16 18.25 -13.14
CA LEU A 159 -9.96 17.28 -13.91
C LEU A 159 -9.10 16.17 -14.51
N GLU A 160 -7.84 16.46 -14.85
CA GLU A 160 -6.89 15.48 -15.36
C GLU A 160 -6.51 14.45 -14.28
N ALA A 161 -6.20 14.91 -13.06
CA ALA A 161 -5.94 14.04 -11.92
C ALA A 161 -7.15 13.14 -11.60
N ALA A 162 -8.35 13.71 -11.61
CA ALA A 162 -9.58 12.94 -11.39
C ALA A 162 -9.78 11.85 -12.45
N LYS A 163 -9.55 12.16 -13.74
CA LYS A 163 -9.62 11.16 -14.84
C LYS A 163 -8.57 10.06 -14.69
N LEU A 164 -7.37 10.43 -14.25
CA LEU A 164 -6.27 9.50 -14.04
C LEU A 164 -6.58 8.52 -12.88
N CYS A 165 -7.05 9.04 -11.74
CA CYS A 165 -7.51 8.22 -10.62
C CYS A 165 -8.69 7.32 -11.02
N LYS A 166 -9.64 7.83 -11.81
CA LYS A 166 -10.74 7.01 -12.36
C LYS A 166 -10.22 5.85 -13.22
N SER A 167 -9.21 6.10 -14.05
CA SER A 167 -8.60 5.05 -14.88
C SER A 167 -7.91 3.98 -14.03
N GLY A 168 -7.25 4.39 -12.95
CA GLY A 168 -6.69 3.48 -11.93
C GLY A 168 -7.77 2.64 -11.25
N TRP A 169 -8.85 3.27 -10.81
CA TRP A 169 -10.00 2.59 -10.21
C TRP A 169 -10.63 1.57 -11.17
N ASP A 170 -10.82 1.94 -12.44
CA ASP A 170 -11.36 1.03 -13.46
C ASP A 170 -10.41 -0.13 -13.75
N ALA A 171 -9.10 0.10 -13.68
CA ALA A 171 -8.13 -0.98 -13.76
C ALA A 171 -8.20 -1.92 -12.56
N VAL A 172 -8.38 -1.41 -11.33
CA VAL A 172 -8.62 -2.23 -10.14
C VAL A 172 -9.85 -3.11 -10.34
N GLN A 173 -10.98 -2.53 -10.76
CA GLN A 173 -12.23 -3.29 -10.92
C GLN A 173 -12.15 -4.35 -12.02
N ARG A 174 -11.47 -4.05 -13.14
CA ARG A 174 -11.30 -5.00 -14.26
C ARG A 174 -10.55 -6.28 -13.90
N VAL A 175 -9.75 -6.29 -12.84
CA VAL A 175 -9.06 -7.51 -12.37
C VAL A 175 -10.05 -8.55 -11.81
N GLY A 176 -11.26 -8.15 -11.43
CA GLY A 176 -12.32 -9.06 -10.94
C GLY A 176 -12.22 -9.32 -9.43
N LEU A 177 -12.67 -10.48 -8.95
CA LEU A 177 -12.58 -10.83 -7.53
C LEU A 177 -11.17 -11.30 -7.14
N PRO A 178 -10.70 -11.04 -5.91
CA PRO A 178 -9.43 -11.58 -5.46
C PRO A 178 -9.56 -13.09 -5.23
N ARG A 179 -8.49 -13.86 -5.45
CA ARG A 179 -8.53 -15.32 -5.12
C ARG A 179 -8.16 -15.65 -3.67
N VAL A 180 -7.67 -14.66 -2.92
CA VAL A 180 -7.34 -14.76 -1.50
C VAL A 180 -7.85 -13.48 -0.85
N ALA A 181 -8.42 -13.58 0.35
CA ALA A 181 -8.83 -12.43 1.15
C ALA A 181 -8.52 -12.69 2.62
N ALA A 182 -8.07 -11.66 3.34
CA ALA A 182 -7.97 -11.72 4.80
C ALA A 182 -9.38 -11.84 5.39
N ALA A 183 -9.65 -12.91 6.14
CA ALA A 183 -11.01 -13.26 6.55
C ALA A 183 -11.50 -12.50 7.80
N ASP A 184 -10.59 -11.98 8.62
CA ASP A 184 -10.88 -11.39 9.93
C ASP A 184 -10.42 -9.94 10.07
N ASP A 185 -10.07 -9.30 8.94
CA ASP A 185 -9.51 -7.95 8.88
C ASP A 185 -8.25 -7.74 9.75
N ARG A 186 -7.61 -8.81 10.22
CA ARG A 186 -6.38 -8.71 11.01
C ARG A 186 -5.18 -8.57 10.09
N TRP A 187 -4.41 -7.51 10.32
CA TRP A 187 -3.15 -7.31 9.65
C TRP A 187 -2.01 -7.94 10.46
N CYS A 188 -1.38 -8.94 9.86
CA CYS A 188 -0.13 -9.53 10.33
C CYS A 188 0.75 -9.92 9.16
N ILE A 189 2.07 -9.89 9.36
CA ILE A 189 3.07 -10.33 8.37
C ILE A 189 3.94 -11.45 8.94
N GLY A 190 4.46 -12.32 8.08
CA GLY A 190 5.36 -13.42 8.46
C GLY A 190 4.91 -14.78 7.99
#